data_AF-A0A9R1MSA0-F1
#
_entry.id   AF-A0A9R1MSA0-F1
#
_cell.length_a   1.000
_cell.length_b   1.000
_cell.length_c   1.000
_cell.angle_alpha   90.00
_cell.angle_beta   90.00
_cell.angle_gamma   90.00
#
_symmetry.space_group_name_H-M   'P 1'
#
loop_
_entity.id
_entity.type
_entity.pdbx_description
1 polymer ?
#
loop_
_entity_poly.entity_id
_entity_poly.type
_entity_poly.pdbx_seq_one_letter_code
_entity_poly.pdbx_strand_id
1 'polypeptide(L)'
;MARNPCDIRLLLVAAAVAFIYIQVRLFSTQSSSSSNSHSSDAGRLAEAKCESQLHAMIDQVSAQQEKIAALEEMKVRQDEERVQLKILIQDLEKRSLQTLTNKNVVPVAAVVIMACNRPDYLQRTVESILKYQKAVASKFPLFISQDGTNGEVKKKALSYTQITFMQHVDLEPVRTERPGENVAYYKIANHYKWALDELFIKHDFRRVIILEDDMEIAPDFFEYFEAAAKLLDTDKSIMAVSSWNDNGQKQFVYDPKALYRSDFFPGLGWMLTKSTWMELSPKWPKAYWDDWVRLKEVHRDRQFIRPEVCRTYNFGEHGSSMGQFFDQYLKPIKLNDAHIDWNSEDLSYLKEDKFLTKFGKDVASATPVHGSDALLKAHNLDVDVRIQYDNQGDFERIARQFGIFEEWKDGVPRAAYKGVVVFRYKSSRRRIYLVGPDSLGQLGV
;
A
#
# COMPACT_ATOMS: atom_id res chain seq x y z
N MET A 1 48.89 -4.39 24.49
CA MET A 1 49.44 -3.47 25.51
C MET A 1 50.17 -2.34 24.82
N ALA A 2 49.64 -1.12 24.88
CA ALA A 2 50.38 0.14 24.80
C ALA A 2 49.36 1.25 25.10
N ARG A 3 49.23 1.62 26.37
CA ARG A 3 48.52 2.83 26.79
C ARG A 3 49.36 4.01 26.31
N ASN A 4 48.84 4.83 25.41
CA ASN A 4 49.45 6.12 25.09
C ASN A 4 48.53 7.23 25.60
N PRO A 5 48.81 7.81 26.78
CA PRO A 5 47.98 8.83 27.40
C PRO A 5 48.38 10.19 26.87
N CYS A 6 48.01 10.50 25.62
CA CYS A 6 48.01 11.90 25.18
C CYS A 6 46.69 12.51 25.66
N ASP A 7 46.68 12.78 26.96
CA ASP A 7 45.54 13.20 27.76
C ASP A 7 44.98 14.51 27.20
N ILE A 8 43.74 14.51 26.71
CA ILE A 8 43.00 15.69 26.21
C ILE A 8 43.06 16.85 27.24
N ARG A 9 43.27 16.52 28.52
CA ARG A 9 43.54 17.47 29.61
C ARG A 9 44.79 18.32 29.40
N LEU A 10 45.88 17.78 28.84
CA LEU A 10 47.10 18.56 28.53
C LEU A 10 46.86 19.57 27.41
N LEU A 11 46.07 19.21 26.40
CA LEU A 11 45.67 20.14 25.33
C LEU A 11 44.74 21.25 25.86
N LEU A 12 43.81 20.90 26.76
CA LEU A 12 42.95 21.88 27.42
C LEU A 12 43.72 22.82 28.35
N VAL A 13 44.73 22.31 29.07
CA VAL A 13 45.62 23.12 29.91
C VAL A 13 46.49 24.04 29.04
N ALA A 14 47.04 23.54 27.93
CA ALA A 14 47.81 24.36 26.99
C ALA A 14 46.94 25.47 26.36
N ALA A 15 45.69 25.16 25.99
CA ALA A 15 44.74 26.14 25.49
C ALA A 15 44.35 27.18 26.56
N ALA A 16 44.16 26.76 27.81
CA ALA A 16 43.85 27.65 28.93
C ALA A 16 45.03 28.59 29.26
N VAL A 17 46.27 28.08 29.24
CA VAL A 17 47.48 28.89 29.43
C VAL A 17 47.66 29.89 28.29
N ALA A 18 47.43 29.49 27.04
CA ALA A 18 47.45 30.39 25.90
C ALA A 18 46.36 31.48 26.00
N PHE A 19 45.15 31.12 26.43
CA PHE A 19 44.07 32.06 26.65
C PHE A 19 44.40 33.06 27.77
N ILE A 20 44.91 32.59 28.92
CA ILE A 20 45.33 33.47 30.02
C ILE A 20 46.48 34.39 29.57
N TYR A 21 47.45 33.87 28.81
CA TYR A 21 48.55 34.69 28.27
C TYR A 21 48.04 35.80 27.34
N ILE A 22 47.08 35.48 26.46
CA ILE A 22 46.43 36.46 25.58
C ILE A 22 45.66 37.50 26.40
N GLN A 23 44.91 37.08 27.42
CA GLN A 23 44.17 37.99 28.31
C GLN A 23 45.10 38.91 29.11
N VAL A 24 46.21 38.40 29.65
CA VAL A 24 47.23 39.20 30.36
C VAL A 24 47.90 40.20 29.42
N ARG A 25 48.20 39.79 28.17
CA ARG A 25 48.72 40.69 27.14
C ARG A 25 47.72 41.80 26.81
N LEU A 26 46.46 41.47 26.57
CA LEU A 26 45.38 42.44 26.29
C LEU A 26 45.18 43.44 27.44
N PHE A 27 45.20 42.96 28.68
CA PHE A 27 45.08 43.80 29.88
C PHE A 27 46.30 44.72 30.06
N SER A 28 47.50 44.21 29.80
CA SER A 28 48.74 45.01 29.85
C SER A 28 48.79 46.09 28.76
N THR A 29 48.28 45.80 27.56
CA THR A 29 48.15 46.80 26.50
C THR A 29 47.10 47.86 26.82
N GLN A 30 45.97 47.48 27.42
CA GLN A 30 44.93 48.43 27.87
C GLN A 30 45.42 49.33 29.02
N SER A 31 46.23 48.80 29.94
CA SER A 31 46.85 49.57 31.02
C SER A 31 47.88 50.60 30.54
N SER A 32 48.55 50.35 29.40
CA SER A 32 49.55 51.26 28.82
C SER A 32 48.96 52.33 27.89
N SER A 33 47.73 52.16 27.42
CA SER A 33 47.04 53.07 26.50
C SER A 33 46.25 54.20 27.18
N SER A 34 46.29 54.31 28.51
CA SER A 34 45.67 55.42 29.27
C SER A 34 46.42 56.75 29.14
N SER A 35 47.53 56.79 28.42
CA SER A 35 48.29 58.02 28.12
C SER A 35 48.82 58.03 26.68
N ASN A 36 47.96 58.21 25.67
CA ASN A 36 48.28 58.89 24.40
C ASN A 36 47.12 58.82 23.39
N SER A 37 46.40 59.92 23.22
CA SER A 37 45.20 60.08 22.39
C SER A 37 45.45 60.27 20.87
N HIS A 38 46.62 59.88 20.35
CA HIS A 38 46.91 59.89 18.90
C HIS A 38 47.34 58.54 18.32
N SER A 39 47.37 57.47 19.13
CA SER A 39 47.68 56.11 18.67
C SER A 39 46.46 55.20 18.51
N SER A 40 45.26 55.67 18.88
CA SER A 40 44.03 54.88 18.94
C SER A 40 43.32 54.69 17.60
N ASP A 41 43.46 55.63 16.66
CA ASP A 41 42.74 55.56 15.38
C ASP A 41 43.37 54.57 14.40
N ALA A 42 44.70 54.47 14.38
CA ALA A 42 45.40 53.47 13.55
C ALA A 42 45.12 52.03 14.01
N GLY A 43 45.03 51.81 15.33
CA GLY A 43 44.66 50.51 15.91
C GLY A 43 43.22 50.11 15.59
N ARG A 44 42.27 51.05 15.72
CA ARG A 44 40.84 50.82 15.37
C ARG A 44 40.64 50.55 13.89
N LEU A 45 41.37 51.25 13.01
CA LEU A 45 41.34 51.00 11.56
C LEU A 45 41.93 49.63 11.20
N ALA A 46 42.99 49.19 11.88
CA ALA A 46 43.57 47.87 11.69
C ALA A 46 42.64 46.75 12.18
N GLU A 47 41.97 46.94 13.33
CA GLU A 47 40.96 46.01 13.85
C GLU A 47 39.75 45.92 12.92
N ALA A 48 39.17 47.05 12.50
CA ALA A 48 38.04 47.07 11.57
C ALA A 48 38.37 46.40 10.22
N LYS A 49 39.63 46.57 9.74
CA LYS A 49 40.11 45.90 8.53
C LYS A 49 40.26 44.40 8.72
N CYS A 50 40.74 43.95 9.88
CA CYS A 50 40.87 42.54 10.24
C CYS A 50 39.48 41.88 10.37
N GLU A 51 38.54 42.55 11.02
CA GLU A 51 37.16 42.10 11.19
C GLU A 51 36.43 42.00 9.84
N SER A 52 36.61 42.99 8.96
CA SER A 52 36.11 42.95 7.58
C SER A 52 36.70 41.79 6.77
N GLN A 53 38.00 41.50 6.91
CA GLN A 53 38.65 40.36 6.26
C GLN A 53 38.14 39.02 6.82
N LEU A 54 37.89 38.94 8.13
CA LEU A 54 37.34 37.76 8.78
C LEU A 54 35.92 37.48 8.31
N HIS A 55 35.06 38.49 8.25
CA HIS A 55 33.70 38.37 7.72
C HIS A 55 33.71 37.92 6.26
N ALA A 56 34.57 38.51 5.42
CA ALA A 56 34.71 38.08 4.02
C ALA A 56 35.15 36.60 3.89
N MET A 57 36.04 36.12 4.78
CA MET A 57 36.41 34.70 4.82
C MET A 57 35.25 33.80 5.29
N ILE A 58 34.47 34.23 6.28
CA ILE A 58 33.30 33.48 6.77
C ILE A 58 32.25 33.35 5.66
N ASP A 59 31.96 34.43 4.94
CA ASP A 59 31.02 34.41 3.81
C ASP A 59 31.52 33.48 2.69
N GLN A 60 32.82 33.50 2.41
CA GLN A 60 33.43 32.62 1.42
C GLN A 60 33.36 31.14 1.84
N VAL A 61 33.60 30.82 3.11
CA VAL A 61 33.45 29.46 3.65
C VAL A 61 32.00 29.00 3.60
N SER A 62 31.06 29.88 3.95
CA SER A 62 29.62 29.58 3.92
C SER A 62 29.14 29.27 2.50
N ALA A 63 29.55 30.09 1.52
CA ALA A 63 29.26 29.84 0.10
C ALA A 63 29.90 28.53 -0.42
N GLN A 64 31.10 28.17 0.07
CA GLN A 64 31.70 26.87 -0.26
C GLN A 64 30.95 25.70 0.38
N GLN A 65 30.46 25.83 1.62
CA GLN A 65 29.65 24.80 2.28
C GLN A 65 28.33 24.57 1.53
N GLU A 66 27.63 25.62 1.09
CA GLU A 66 26.43 25.48 0.26
C GLU A 66 26.73 24.76 -1.05
N LYS A 67 27.85 25.09 -1.71
CA LYS A 67 28.26 24.43 -2.95
C LYS A 67 28.62 22.96 -2.74
N ILE A 68 29.25 22.61 -1.61
CA ILE A 68 29.53 21.22 -1.25
C ILE A 68 28.23 20.46 -1.01
N ALA A 69 27.29 21.03 -0.26
CA ALA A 69 25.99 20.42 0.00
C ALA A 69 25.22 20.14 -1.31
N ALA A 70 25.21 21.11 -2.24
CA ALA A 70 24.59 20.94 -3.55
C ALA A 70 25.28 19.84 -4.39
N LEU A 71 26.61 19.75 -4.34
CA LEU A 71 27.37 18.70 -5.03
C LEU A 71 27.13 17.31 -4.42
N GLU A 72 27.02 17.21 -3.10
CA GLU A 72 26.66 15.97 -2.41
C GLU A 72 25.27 15.49 -2.82
N GLU A 73 24.29 16.40 -2.88
CA GLU A 73 22.94 16.10 -3.34
C GLU A 73 22.90 15.66 -4.82
N MET A 74 23.69 16.31 -5.68
CA MET A 74 23.84 15.89 -7.08
C MET A 74 24.49 14.50 -7.20
N LYS A 75 25.51 14.21 -6.39
CA LYS A 75 26.18 12.91 -6.39
C LYS A 75 25.24 11.79 -5.95
N VAL A 76 24.45 12.01 -4.89
CA VAL A 76 23.43 11.05 -4.44
C VAL A 76 22.44 10.74 -5.56
N ARG A 77 21.91 11.78 -6.24
CA ARG A 77 21.05 11.61 -7.42
C ARG A 77 21.71 10.78 -8.52
N GLN A 78 22.97 11.07 -8.84
CA GLN A 78 23.68 10.37 -9.91
C GLN A 78 23.98 8.90 -9.56
N ASP A 79 24.28 8.61 -8.30
CA ASP A 79 24.46 7.23 -7.82
C ASP A 79 23.13 6.46 -7.86
N GLU A 80 22.00 7.11 -7.55
CA GLU A 80 20.66 6.52 -7.67
C GLU A 80 20.29 6.20 -9.13
N GLU A 81 20.50 7.14 -10.06
CA GLU A 81 20.30 6.93 -11.50
C GLU A 81 21.13 5.76 -12.01
N ARG A 82 22.39 5.66 -11.58
CA ARG A 82 23.28 4.57 -11.99
C ARG A 82 22.79 3.21 -11.48
N VAL A 83 22.21 3.15 -10.29
CA VAL A 83 21.62 1.91 -9.77
C VAL A 83 20.35 1.55 -10.54
N GLN A 84 19.48 2.52 -10.85
CA GLN A 84 18.31 2.28 -11.69
C GLN A 84 18.69 1.76 -13.08
N LEU A 85 19.72 2.34 -13.69
CA LEU A 85 20.20 1.90 -15.00
C LEU A 85 20.74 0.47 -14.96
N LYS A 86 21.46 0.09 -13.90
CA LYS A 86 21.91 -1.31 -13.72
C LYS A 86 20.74 -2.27 -13.58
N ILE A 87 19.70 -1.91 -12.83
CA ILE A 87 18.48 -2.73 -12.69
C ILE A 87 17.80 -2.89 -14.05
N LEU A 88 17.67 -1.79 -14.82
CA LEU A 88 17.07 -1.82 -16.16
C LEU A 88 17.87 -2.71 -17.12
N ILE A 89 19.20 -2.63 -17.08
CA ILE A 89 20.07 -3.49 -17.90
C ILE A 89 19.85 -4.96 -17.52
N GLN A 90 19.82 -5.29 -16.23
CA GLN A 90 19.55 -6.66 -15.77
C GLN A 90 18.16 -7.15 -16.20
N ASP A 91 17.13 -6.30 -16.14
CA ASP A 91 15.79 -6.66 -16.63
C ASP A 91 15.78 -6.89 -18.15
N LEU A 92 16.45 -6.04 -18.92
CA LEU A 92 16.59 -6.19 -20.37
C LEU A 92 17.35 -7.48 -20.74
N GLU A 93 18.42 -7.82 -20.02
CA GLU A 93 19.16 -9.07 -20.18
C GLU A 93 18.27 -10.28 -19.85
N LYS A 94 17.53 -10.23 -18.73
CA LYS A 94 16.59 -11.28 -18.33
C LYS A 94 15.46 -11.44 -19.35
N ARG A 95 14.93 -10.35 -19.91
CA ARG A 95 13.94 -10.37 -21.00
C ARG A 95 14.51 -10.97 -22.27
N SER A 96 15.73 -10.60 -22.66
CA SER A 96 16.38 -11.17 -23.85
C SER A 96 16.51 -12.69 -23.70
N LEU A 97 16.99 -13.16 -22.54
CA LEU A 97 17.09 -14.58 -22.20
C LEU A 97 15.72 -15.29 -22.15
N GLN A 98 14.70 -14.68 -21.56
CA GLN A 98 13.33 -15.23 -21.51
C GLN A 98 12.67 -15.25 -22.89
N THR A 99 12.88 -14.24 -23.72
CA THR A 99 12.36 -14.17 -25.10
C THR A 99 13.03 -15.21 -25.99
N LEU A 100 14.32 -15.51 -25.75
CA LEU A 100 15.02 -16.61 -26.42
C LEU A 100 14.52 -18.00 -25.96
N THR A 101 14.09 -18.15 -24.71
CA THR A 101 13.74 -19.46 -24.12
C THR A 101 12.24 -19.78 -24.12
N ASN A 102 11.36 -18.77 -24.22
CA ASN A 102 9.93 -18.92 -23.96
C ASN A 102 9.03 -18.21 -25.00
N LYS A 103 9.28 -18.45 -26.30
CA LYS A 103 8.53 -17.80 -27.40
C LYS A 103 7.01 -17.99 -27.39
N ASN A 104 6.43 -18.86 -26.55
CA ASN A 104 5.03 -19.30 -26.71
C ASN A 104 4.10 -19.17 -25.49
N VAL A 105 4.55 -18.66 -24.32
CA VAL A 105 3.66 -18.56 -23.14
C VAL A 105 3.37 -17.08 -22.83
N VAL A 106 2.16 -16.65 -23.16
CA VAL A 106 1.65 -15.33 -22.74
C VAL A 106 1.29 -15.42 -21.25
N PRO A 107 1.87 -14.56 -20.38
CA PRO A 107 1.55 -14.56 -18.96
C PRO A 107 0.06 -14.32 -18.71
N VAL A 108 -0.48 -14.96 -17.67
CA VAL A 108 -1.86 -14.73 -17.20
C VAL A 108 -1.98 -13.34 -16.59
N ALA A 109 -1.07 -12.99 -15.69
CA ALA A 109 -0.96 -11.68 -15.06
C ALA A 109 0.45 -11.48 -14.49
N ALA A 110 0.97 -10.26 -14.52
CA ALA A 110 2.08 -9.90 -13.65
C ALA A 110 1.59 -9.80 -12.20
N VAL A 111 2.43 -10.14 -11.23
CA VAL A 111 2.13 -9.93 -9.81
C VAL A 111 3.12 -8.94 -9.25
N VAL A 112 2.63 -7.84 -8.68
CA VAL A 112 3.46 -6.80 -8.07
C VAL A 112 3.20 -6.72 -6.58
N ILE A 113 4.28 -6.67 -5.82
CA ILE A 113 4.28 -6.41 -4.38
C ILE A 113 4.67 -4.95 -4.18
N MET A 114 3.74 -4.16 -3.64
CA MET A 114 3.92 -2.75 -3.30
C MET A 114 4.63 -2.67 -1.95
N ALA A 115 5.86 -2.17 -1.94
CA ALA A 115 6.70 -2.08 -0.74
C ALA A 115 7.21 -0.65 -0.53
N CYS A 116 7.63 -0.33 0.70
CA CYS A 116 8.19 0.99 1.01
C CYS A 116 9.40 0.87 1.96
N ASN A 117 9.14 0.61 3.25
CA ASN A 117 10.16 0.70 4.31
C ASN A 117 10.09 -0.42 5.37
N ARG A 118 9.35 -1.52 5.12
CA ARG A 118 9.15 -2.64 6.06
C ARG A 118 9.84 -3.93 5.56
N PRO A 119 11.16 -4.11 5.76
CA PRO A 119 11.89 -5.24 5.17
C PRO A 119 11.43 -6.61 5.67
N ASP A 120 11.05 -6.73 6.94
CA ASP A 120 10.57 -7.99 7.52
C ASP A 120 9.18 -8.38 6.98
N TYR A 121 8.31 -7.38 6.77
CA TYR A 121 6.99 -7.60 6.18
C TYR A 121 7.13 -8.04 4.72
N LEU A 122 7.96 -7.33 3.94
CA LEU A 122 8.29 -7.73 2.58
C LEU A 122 8.82 -9.16 2.52
N GLN A 123 9.72 -9.55 3.42
CA GLN A 123 10.23 -10.91 3.46
C GLN A 123 9.11 -11.94 3.66
N ARG A 124 8.26 -11.75 4.67
CA ARG A 124 7.15 -12.67 4.96
C ARG A 124 6.19 -12.80 3.77
N THR A 125 5.83 -11.67 3.15
CA THR A 125 4.97 -11.65 1.95
C THR A 125 5.60 -12.40 0.78
N VAL A 126 6.87 -12.11 0.47
CA VAL A 126 7.59 -12.78 -0.63
C VAL A 126 7.73 -14.29 -0.38
N GLU A 127 8.06 -14.70 0.84
CA GLU A 127 8.17 -16.13 1.21
C GLU A 127 6.82 -16.84 1.06
N SER A 128 5.72 -16.22 1.51
CA SER A 128 4.37 -16.75 1.30
C SER A 128 4.02 -16.91 -0.18
N ILE A 129 4.41 -15.95 -1.02
CA ILE A 129 4.15 -16.00 -2.48
C ILE A 129 4.96 -17.11 -3.15
N LEU A 130 6.26 -17.16 -2.86
CA LEU A 130 7.18 -18.12 -3.46
C LEU A 130 6.87 -19.58 -3.09
N LYS A 131 6.11 -19.82 -2.02
CA LYS A 131 5.63 -21.16 -1.66
C LYS A 131 4.76 -21.77 -2.77
N TYR A 132 3.93 -20.97 -3.44
CA TYR A 132 2.96 -21.45 -4.43
C TYR A 132 3.27 -20.97 -5.86
N GLN A 133 4.02 -19.88 -6.03
CA GLN A 133 4.29 -19.29 -7.35
C GLN A 133 5.29 -20.08 -8.21
N LYS A 134 6.25 -20.77 -7.59
CA LYS A 134 7.37 -21.43 -8.32
C LYS A 134 6.88 -22.38 -9.43
N ALA A 135 5.79 -23.10 -9.18
CA ALA A 135 5.21 -24.04 -10.15
C ALA A 135 4.54 -23.34 -11.36
N VAL A 136 4.17 -22.07 -11.22
CA VAL A 136 3.41 -21.28 -12.20
C VAL A 136 4.16 -20.02 -12.65
N ALA A 137 5.49 -20.02 -12.52
CA ALA A 137 6.29 -18.82 -12.70
C ALA A 137 6.24 -18.21 -14.10
N SER A 138 6.04 -19.03 -15.13
CA SER A 138 5.84 -18.55 -16.51
C SER A 138 4.49 -17.85 -16.72
N LYS A 139 3.46 -18.23 -15.95
CA LYS A 139 2.13 -17.62 -16.00
C LYS A 139 2.06 -16.33 -15.18
N PHE A 140 2.84 -16.26 -14.09
CA PHE A 140 2.77 -15.20 -13.08
C PHE A 140 4.15 -14.63 -12.75
N PRO A 141 4.76 -13.83 -13.64
CA PRO A 141 6.02 -13.16 -13.34
C PRO A 141 5.86 -12.20 -12.15
N LEU A 142 6.84 -12.23 -11.24
CA LEU A 142 6.82 -11.46 -9.99
C LEU A 142 7.64 -10.17 -10.09
N PHE A 143 7.10 -9.12 -9.48
CA PHE A 143 7.71 -7.81 -9.34
C PHE A 143 7.66 -7.34 -7.89
N ILE A 144 8.71 -6.67 -7.43
CA ILE A 144 8.67 -5.85 -6.21
C ILE A 144 8.83 -4.41 -6.65
N SER A 145 7.85 -3.58 -6.34
CA SER A 145 7.90 -2.14 -6.54
C SER A 145 8.14 -1.47 -5.20
N GLN A 146 9.32 -0.91 -5.00
CA GLN A 146 9.64 -0.16 -3.78
C GLN A 146 9.42 1.33 -3.99
N ASP A 147 8.69 1.97 -3.08
CA ASP A 147 8.68 3.43 -2.93
C ASP A 147 9.83 3.92 -2.04
N GLY A 148 10.47 5.00 -2.46
CA GLY A 148 11.54 5.66 -1.72
C GLY A 148 12.87 4.90 -1.73
N THR A 149 13.73 5.23 -0.77
CA THR A 149 15.16 4.88 -0.80
C THR A 149 15.61 3.99 0.36
N ASN A 150 14.68 3.33 1.07
CA ASN A 150 15.02 2.45 2.20
C ASN A 150 15.99 1.33 1.77
N GLY A 151 17.22 1.38 2.29
CA GLY A 151 18.29 0.47 1.88
C GLY A 151 18.06 -0.98 2.26
N GLU A 152 17.42 -1.26 3.40
CA GLU A 152 17.16 -2.62 3.87
C GLU A 152 16.09 -3.32 3.03
N VAL A 153 15.00 -2.60 2.68
CA VAL A 153 13.98 -3.09 1.74
C VAL A 153 14.61 -3.36 0.37
N LYS A 154 15.43 -2.44 -0.14
CA LYS A 154 16.12 -2.60 -1.42
C LYS A 154 17.03 -3.82 -1.44
N LYS A 155 17.86 -3.98 -0.39
CA LYS A 155 18.75 -5.13 -0.23
C LYS A 155 17.98 -6.44 -0.14
N LYS A 156 16.86 -6.45 0.60
CA LYS A 156 15.99 -7.63 0.71
C LYS A 156 15.35 -7.96 -0.64
N ALA A 157 14.79 -6.98 -1.34
CA ALA A 157 14.17 -7.18 -2.65
C ALA A 157 15.16 -7.74 -3.68
N LEU A 158 16.37 -7.17 -3.76
CA LEU A 158 17.43 -7.62 -4.66
C LEU A 158 18.01 -9.00 -4.33
N SER A 159 17.80 -9.51 -3.11
CA SER A 159 18.21 -10.88 -2.74
C SER A 159 17.36 -11.96 -3.44
N TYR A 160 16.16 -11.61 -3.90
CA TYR A 160 15.26 -12.53 -4.61
C TYR A 160 15.50 -12.50 -6.13
N THR A 161 16.54 -13.20 -6.58
CA THR A 161 16.98 -13.22 -7.99
C THR A 161 15.89 -13.60 -9.01
N GLN A 162 14.87 -14.35 -8.60
CA GLN A 162 13.73 -14.74 -9.43
C GLN A 162 12.72 -13.61 -9.64
N ILE A 163 12.69 -12.58 -8.78
CA ILE A 163 11.74 -11.47 -8.80
C ILE A 163 12.38 -10.24 -9.46
N THR A 164 11.64 -9.54 -10.31
CA THR A 164 12.12 -8.28 -10.89
C THR A 164 11.91 -7.14 -9.91
N PHE A 165 12.95 -6.35 -9.64
CA PHE A 165 12.89 -5.20 -8.76
C PHE A 165 12.65 -3.91 -9.55
N MET A 166 11.75 -3.06 -9.07
CA MET A 166 11.44 -1.74 -9.59
C MET A 166 11.50 -0.74 -8.42
N GLN A 167 11.97 0.48 -8.69
CA GLN A 167 12.08 1.52 -7.66
C GLN A 167 11.45 2.83 -8.12
N HIS A 168 10.48 3.30 -7.34
CA HIS A 168 9.90 4.62 -7.46
C HIS A 168 10.62 5.57 -6.50
N VAL A 169 11.16 6.66 -7.02
CA VAL A 169 11.77 7.73 -6.22
C VAL A 169 11.13 9.04 -6.66
N ASP A 170 10.25 9.56 -5.80
CA ASP A 170 9.67 10.87 -5.96
C ASP A 170 10.39 11.86 -5.03
N LEU A 171 11.21 12.73 -5.63
CA LEU A 171 11.99 13.73 -4.91
C LEU A 171 11.19 15.01 -4.66
N GLU A 172 10.02 15.17 -5.27
CA GLU A 172 9.22 16.38 -5.13
C GLU A 172 8.52 16.40 -3.77
N PRO A 173 8.54 17.54 -3.04
CA PRO A 173 7.77 17.68 -1.82
C PRO A 173 6.27 17.53 -2.08
N VAL A 174 5.67 16.54 -1.44
CA VAL A 174 4.22 16.30 -1.55
C VAL A 174 3.44 17.45 -0.93
N ARG A 175 2.59 18.09 -1.73
CA ARG A 175 1.65 19.12 -1.28
C ARG A 175 0.25 18.51 -1.22
N THR A 176 -0.34 18.48 -0.02
CA THR A 176 -1.72 18.03 0.16
C THR A 176 -2.70 19.03 -0.43
N GLU A 177 -3.89 18.56 -0.81
CA GLU A 177 -4.90 19.46 -1.39
C GLU A 177 -5.61 20.26 -0.30
N ARG A 178 -5.72 19.70 0.91
CA ARG A 178 -6.30 20.38 2.08
C ARG A 178 -5.38 20.30 3.29
N PRO A 179 -5.41 21.31 4.19
CA PRO A 179 -4.72 21.23 5.47
C PRO A 179 -5.20 20.03 6.31
N GLY A 180 -4.27 19.32 6.94
CA GLY A 180 -4.57 18.20 7.85
C GLY A 180 -4.69 16.82 7.18
N GLU A 181 -4.64 16.75 5.85
CA GLU A 181 -4.60 15.46 5.15
C GLU A 181 -3.25 14.75 5.35
N ASN A 182 -3.28 13.42 5.34
CA ASN A 182 -2.09 12.62 5.59
C ASN A 182 -1.29 12.41 4.29
N VAL A 183 -0.07 12.96 4.27
CA VAL A 183 0.91 12.89 3.17
C VAL A 183 1.22 11.44 2.74
N ALA A 184 1.13 10.47 3.63
CA ALA A 184 1.35 9.07 3.28
C ALA A 184 0.39 8.58 2.18
N TYR A 185 -0.88 8.97 2.22
CA TYR A 185 -1.87 8.56 1.20
C TYR A 185 -1.59 9.16 -0.17
N TYR A 186 -0.95 10.34 -0.22
CA TYR A 186 -0.50 10.94 -1.47
C TYR A 186 0.67 10.15 -2.08
N LYS A 187 1.66 9.79 -1.26
CA LYS A 187 2.79 8.96 -1.68
C LYS A 187 2.32 7.58 -2.16
N ILE A 188 1.41 6.95 -1.41
CA ILE A 188 0.80 5.67 -1.79
C ILE A 188 0.12 5.79 -3.16
N ALA A 189 -0.75 6.79 -3.36
CA ALA A 189 -1.43 6.96 -4.64
C ALA A 189 -0.46 7.19 -5.80
N ASN A 190 0.60 7.99 -5.61
CA ASN A 190 1.62 8.21 -6.63
C ASN A 190 2.40 6.93 -6.96
N HIS A 191 2.83 6.18 -5.93
CA HIS A 191 3.55 4.92 -6.10
C HIS A 191 2.73 3.86 -6.84
N TYR A 192 1.44 3.72 -6.48
CA TYR A 192 0.50 2.85 -7.19
C TYR A 192 0.39 3.24 -8.68
N LYS A 193 0.24 4.54 -8.97
CA LYS A 193 0.17 5.01 -10.35
C LYS A 193 1.42 4.66 -11.14
N TRP A 194 2.59 4.98 -10.59
CA TRP A 194 3.86 4.72 -11.24
C TRP A 194 4.06 3.23 -11.51
N ALA A 195 3.86 2.38 -10.50
CA ALA A 195 4.07 0.94 -10.62
C ALA A 195 3.13 0.31 -11.67
N LEU A 196 1.88 0.75 -11.71
CA LEU A 196 0.90 0.25 -12.68
C LEU A 196 1.18 0.78 -14.09
N ASP A 197 1.64 2.02 -14.25
CA ASP A 197 2.10 2.55 -15.54
C ASP A 197 3.33 1.77 -16.05
N GLU A 198 4.30 1.44 -15.19
CA GLU A 198 5.43 0.57 -15.57
C GLU A 198 4.91 -0.76 -16.11
N LEU A 199 4.05 -1.45 -15.36
CA LEU A 199 3.60 -2.80 -15.70
C LEU A 199 2.67 -2.84 -16.92
N PHE A 200 1.72 -1.92 -17.03
CA PHE A 200 0.75 -1.91 -18.12
C PHE A 200 1.27 -1.24 -19.38
N ILE A 201 2.06 -0.17 -19.27
CA ILE A 201 2.50 0.63 -20.42
C ILE A 201 3.87 0.16 -20.89
N LYS A 202 4.87 0.08 -19.99
CA LYS A 202 6.25 -0.27 -20.38
C LYS A 202 6.50 -1.76 -20.50
N HIS A 203 5.90 -2.58 -19.63
CA HIS A 203 6.01 -4.04 -19.69
C HIS A 203 4.87 -4.69 -20.49
N ASP A 204 3.86 -3.93 -20.90
CA ASP A 204 2.75 -4.38 -21.75
C ASP A 204 1.98 -5.61 -21.22
N PHE A 205 1.86 -5.74 -19.89
CA PHE A 205 1.06 -6.83 -19.32
C PHE A 205 -0.44 -6.61 -19.58
N ARG A 206 -1.16 -7.68 -19.92
CA ARG A 206 -2.62 -7.63 -20.10
C ARG A 206 -3.38 -7.45 -18.79
N ARG A 207 -2.85 -7.99 -17.70
CA ARG A 207 -3.42 -7.99 -16.36
C ARG A 207 -2.31 -7.88 -15.33
N VAL A 208 -2.62 -7.23 -14.21
CA VAL A 208 -1.74 -7.11 -13.06
C VAL A 208 -2.53 -7.51 -11.81
N ILE A 209 -1.93 -8.36 -10.99
CA ILE A 209 -2.35 -8.67 -9.61
C ILE A 209 -1.49 -7.81 -8.68
N ILE A 210 -2.13 -7.07 -7.78
CA ILE A 210 -1.49 -6.17 -6.83
C ILE A 210 -1.62 -6.73 -5.43
N LEU A 211 -0.48 -6.86 -4.75
CA LEU A 211 -0.36 -7.21 -3.34
C LEU A 211 0.41 -6.10 -2.61
N GLU A 212 0.11 -5.89 -1.33
CA GLU A 212 0.92 -5.02 -0.46
C GLU A 212 1.96 -5.87 0.29
N ASP A 213 3.00 -5.24 0.84
CA ASP A 213 4.10 -5.93 1.52
C ASP A 213 3.71 -6.56 2.87
N ASP A 214 2.46 -6.47 3.30
CA ASP A 214 1.93 -7.03 4.56
C ASP A 214 0.85 -8.11 4.37
N MET A 215 0.99 -8.94 3.32
CA MET A 215 0.02 -9.97 2.95
C MET A 215 0.60 -11.38 2.84
N GLU A 216 -0.10 -12.36 3.38
CA GLU A 216 0.09 -13.79 3.06
C GLU A 216 -0.96 -14.25 2.05
N ILE A 217 -0.61 -15.26 1.23
CA ILE A 217 -1.50 -15.81 0.20
C ILE A 217 -1.93 -17.25 0.51
N ALA A 218 -3.14 -17.60 0.07
CA ALA A 218 -3.70 -18.95 0.19
C ALA A 218 -3.06 -19.94 -0.82
N PRO A 219 -3.15 -21.26 -0.57
CA PRO A 219 -2.59 -22.28 -1.47
C PRO A 219 -3.13 -22.23 -2.90
N ASP A 220 -4.38 -21.81 -3.07
CA ASP A 220 -5.09 -21.75 -4.35
C ASP A 220 -5.07 -20.35 -5.00
N PHE A 221 -4.30 -19.40 -4.46
CA PHE A 221 -4.30 -17.99 -4.89
C PHE A 221 -4.10 -17.81 -6.40
N PHE A 222 -3.12 -18.49 -6.99
CA PHE A 222 -2.83 -18.38 -8.43
C PHE A 222 -3.90 -19.04 -9.30
N GLU A 223 -4.44 -20.18 -8.88
CA GLU A 223 -5.53 -20.86 -9.60
C GLU A 223 -6.82 -20.04 -9.55
N TYR A 224 -7.10 -19.41 -8.40
CA TYR A 224 -8.20 -18.47 -8.23
C TYR A 224 -8.12 -17.31 -9.24
N PHE A 225 -6.97 -16.65 -9.33
CA PHE A 225 -6.79 -15.55 -10.27
C PHE A 225 -6.71 -16.02 -11.73
N GLU A 226 -6.19 -17.21 -12.02
CA GLU A 226 -6.22 -17.79 -13.37
C GLU A 226 -7.65 -18.02 -13.85
N ALA A 227 -8.52 -18.57 -13.01
CA ALA A 227 -9.94 -18.74 -13.32
C ALA A 227 -10.66 -17.40 -13.45
N ALA A 228 -10.39 -16.46 -12.53
CA ALA A 228 -11.00 -15.14 -12.54
C ALA A 228 -10.58 -14.26 -13.73
N ALA A 229 -9.39 -14.48 -14.30
CA ALA A 229 -8.93 -13.79 -15.50
C ALA A 229 -9.87 -14.02 -16.69
N LYS A 230 -10.47 -15.21 -16.79
CA LYS A 230 -11.47 -15.54 -17.83
C LYS A 230 -12.75 -14.72 -17.67
N LEU A 231 -13.18 -14.47 -16.43
CA LEU A 231 -14.34 -13.62 -16.13
C LEU A 231 -14.07 -12.16 -16.51
N LEU A 232 -12.94 -11.58 -16.07
CA LEU A 232 -12.57 -10.20 -16.38
C LEU A 232 -12.46 -9.92 -17.89
N ASP A 233 -12.02 -10.91 -18.66
CA ASP A 233 -11.92 -10.77 -20.11
C ASP A 233 -13.29 -10.73 -20.79
N THR A 234 -14.22 -11.56 -20.31
CA THR A 234 -15.49 -11.86 -20.99
C THR A 234 -16.68 -11.05 -20.48
N ASP A 235 -16.66 -10.59 -19.24
CA ASP A 235 -17.74 -9.83 -18.62
C ASP A 235 -17.29 -8.41 -18.27
N LYS A 236 -17.69 -7.43 -19.09
CA LYS A 236 -17.31 -6.01 -18.93
C LYS A 236 -18.02 -5.30 -17.79
N SER A 237 -19.04 -5.93 -17.19
CA SER A 237 -19.64 -5.44 -15.95
C SER A 237 -18.73 -5.68 -14.74
N ILE A 238 -17.63 -6.44 -14.88
CA ILE A 238 -16.64 -6.65 -13.82
C ILE A 238 -15.45 -5.71 -14.03
N MET A 239 -15.13 -4.90 -13.02
CA MET A 239 -14.00 -3.97 -13.06
C MET A 239 -12.70 -4.59 -12.57
N ALA A 240 -12.75 -5.32 -11.45
CA ALA A 240 -11.62 -6.00 -10.84
C ALA A 240 -12.06 -7.24 -10.05
N VAL A 241 -11.11 -8.13 -9.79
CA VAL A 241 -11.31 -9.30 -8.92
C VAL A 241 -10.44 -9.12 -7.69
N SER A 242 -11.00 -9.25 -6.50
CA SER A 242 -10.29 -9.21 -5.23
C SER A 242 -10.20 -10.61 -4.60
N SER A 243 -9.13 -10.88 -3.84
CA SER A 243 -8.98 -12.05 -2.98
C SER A 243 -9.52 -11.82 -1.57
N TRP A 244 -10.14 -10.66 -1.30
CA TRP A 244 -10.55 -10.22 0.02
C TRP A 244 -12.06 -10.19 0.20
N ASN A 245 -12.51 -10.60 1.38
CA ASN A 245 -13.86 -10.40 1.88
C ASN A 245 -13.77 -9.55 3.16
N ASP A 246 -14.32 -8.34 3.14
CA ASP A 246 -14.35 -7.45 4.31
C ASP A 246 -14.97 -8.15 5.54
N ASN A 247 -16.00 -8.97 5.34
CA ASN A 247 -16.64 -9.76 6.39
C ASN A 247 -16.14 -11.22 6.41
N GLY A 248 -14.86 -11.41 6.10
CA GLY A 248 -14.20 -12.72 5.96
C GLY A 248 -13.74 -13.36 7.27
N GLN A 249 -14.20 -12.88 8.43
CA GLN A 249 -13.80 -13.41 9.74
C GLN A 249 -14.25 -14.87 9.90
N LYS A 250 -13.49 -15.67 10.67
CA LYS A 250 -13.72 -17.13 10.81
C LYS A 250 -15.19 -17.49 11.08
N GLN A 251 -15.88 -16.74 11.95
CA GLN A 251 -17.28 -16.96 12.30
C GLN A 251 -18.29 -16.63 11.18
N PHE A 252 -17.88 -15.91 10.13
CA PHE A 252 -18.75 -15.38 9.07
C PHE A 252 -18.54 -16.02 7.70
N VAL A 253 -17.74 -17.08 7.63
CA VAL A 253 -17.44 -17.79 6.38
C VAL A 253 -17.56 -19.30 6.56
N TYR A 254 -17.85 -20.03 5.48
CA TYR A 254 -18.02 -21.48 5.51
C TYR A 254 -17.49 -22.16 4.25
N ASP A 255 -17.97 -21.74 3.08
CA ASP A 255 -17.70 -22.41 1.81
C ASP A 255 -16.50 -21.77 1.10
N PRO A 256 -15.34 -22.45 1.00
CA PRO A 256 -14.17 -21.89 0.35
C PRO A 256 -14.33 -21.77 -1.17
N LYS A 257 -15.34 -22.39 -1.80
CA LYS A 257 -15.60 -22.31 -3.24
C LYS A 257 -16.54 -21.16 -3.61
N ALA A 258 -17.30 -20.64 -2.66
CA ALA A 258 -18.28 -19.60 -2.93
C ALA A 258 -17.60 -18.26 -3.29
N LEU A 259 -17.97 -17.72 -4.45
CA LEU A 259 -17.63 -16.37 -4.90
C LEU A 259 -18.90 -15.52 -5.07
N TYR A 260 -18.76 -14.21 -4.91
CA TYR A 260 -19.83 -13.23 -4.98
C TYR A 260 -19.43 -12.05 -5.86
N ARG A 261 -20.43 -11.40 -6.46
CA ARG A 261 -20.29 -10.04 -6.97
C ARG A 261 -20.49 -9.05 -5.82
N SER A 262 -19.86 -7.89 -5.91
CA SER A 262 -19.90 -6.82 -4.91
C SER A 262 -19.90 -5.47 -5.62
N ASP A 263 -20.72 -4.53 -5.16
CA ASP A 263 -20.67 -3.13 -5.57
C ASP A 263 -19.55 -2.37 -4.82
N PHE A 264 -19.12 -2.89 -3.67
CA PHE A 264 -18.00 -2.35 -2.91
C PHE A 264 -16.67 -2.90 -3.43
N PHE A 265 -15.69 -2.03 -3.69
CA PHE A 265 -14.31 -2.43 -4.03
C PHE A 265 -13.49 -2.80 -2.79
N PRO A 266 -13.13 -4.09 -2.60
CA PRO A 266 -12.44 -4.52 -1.38
C PRO A 266 -10.93 -4.22 -1.39
N GLY A 267 -10.29 -4.21 -2.57
CA GLY A 267 -8.84 -4.12 -2.69
C GLY A 267 -8.13 -5.38 -2.19
N LEU A 268 -7.07 -5.20 -1.38
CA LEU A 268 -6.34 -6.23 -0.60
C LEU A 268 -6.06 -7.55 -1.33
N GLY A 269 -5.19 -7.49 -2.34
CA GLY A 269 -4.96 -8.59 -3.27
C GLY A 269 -5.98 -8.56 -4.38
N TRP A 270 -5.67 -7.88 -5.47
CA TRP A 270 -6.67 -7.66 -6.52
C TRP A 270 -6.06 -7.59 -7.91
N MET A 271 -6.85 -7.98 -8.90
CA MET A 271 -6.46 -8.04 -10.30
C MET A 271 -7.31 -7.11 -11.15
N LEU A 272 -6.66 -6.33 -12.01
CA LEU A 272 -7.31 -5.52 -13.05
C LEU A 272 -6.71 -5.78 -14.43
N THR A 273 -7.44 -5.31 -15.45
CA THR A 273 -7.02 -5.40 -16.86
C THR A 273 -6.32 -4.13 -17.32
N LYS A 274 -5.49 -4.25 -18.36
CA LYS A 274 -4.86 -3.11 -19.04
C LYS A 274 -5.89 -2.10 -19.55
N SER A 275 -7.00 -2.58 -20.13
CA SER A 275 -8.07 -1.69 -20.60
C SER A 275 -8.67 -0.86 -19.48
N THR A 276 -8.90 -1.46 -18.30
CA THR A 276 -9.36 -0.72 -17.12
C THR A 276 -8.30 0.29 -16.69
N TRP A 277 -7.02 -0.10 -16.63
CA TRP A 277 -5.95 0.83 -16.25
C TRP A 277 -5.83 2.03 -17.19
N MET A 278 -5.91 1.83 -18.51
CA MET A 278 -5.86 2.93 -19.48
C MET A 278 -7.02 3.92 -19.32
N GLU A 279 -8.17 3.48 -18.77
CA GLU A 279 -9.27 4.36 -18.39
C GLU A 279 -9.00 5.14 -17.09
N LEU A 280 -8.35 4.50 -16.11
CA LEU A 280 -8.13 5.08 -14.78
C LEU A 280 -6.88 5.98 -14.70
N SER A 281 -5.77 5.58 -15.32
CA SER A 281 -4.47 6.26 -15.20
C SER A 281 -4.52 7.76 -15.50
N PRO A 282 -5.22 8.24 -16.57
CA PRO A 282 -5.30 9.67 -16.87
C PRO A 282 -6.05 10.51 -15.82
N LYS A 283 -6.92 9.87 -15.04
CA LYS A 283 -7.77 10.51 -14.01
C LYS A 283 -7.40 10.09 -12.59
N TRP A 284 -6.24 9.43 -12.43
CA TRP A 284 -5.82 8.89 -11.14
C TRP A 284 -5.73 9.99 -10.07
N PRO A 285 -6.24 9.74 -8.86
CA PRO A 285 -6.31 10.77 -7.83
C PRO A 285 -4.94 11.01 -7.22
N LYS A 286 -4.76 12.17 -6.60
CA LYS A 286 -3.51 12.49 -5.89
C LYS A 286 -3.35 11.72 -4.58
N ALA A 287 -4.43 11.27 -3.96
CA ALA A 287 -4.45 10.53 -2.69
C ALA A 287 -5.71 9.66 -2.59
N TYR A 288 -5.77 8.79 -1.56
CA TYR A 288 -6.95 7.98 -1.22
C TYR A 288 -7.50 7.20 -2.43
N TRP A 289 -6.60 6.54 -3.15
CA TRP A 289 -6.88 5.94 -4.44
C TRP A 289 -7.97 4.85 -4.37
N ASP A 290 -8.03 4.11 -3.27
CA ASP A 290 -8.97 3.03 -3.06
C ASP A 290 -10.38 3.56 -2.81
N ASP A 291 -10.53 4.60 -1.98
CA ASP A 291 -11.79 5.33 -1.82
C ASP A 291 -12.24 5.99 -3.14
N TRP A 292 -11.31 6.52 -3.92
CA TRP A 292 -11.63 7.04 -5.25
C TRP A 292 -12.14 5.96 -6.22
N VAL A 293 -11.56 4.76 -6.22
CA VAL A 293 -12.08 3.64 -7.03
C VAL A 293 -13.50 3.24 -6.63
N ARG A 294 -13.86 3.42 -5.35
CA ARG A 294 -15.21 3.14 -4.82
C ARG A 294 -16.28 4.14 -5.28
N LEU A 295 -15.90 5.29 -5.84
CA LEU A 295 -16.84 6.31 -6.30
C LEU A 295 -17.59 5.84 -7.56
N LYS A 296 -18.92 6.05 -7.58
CA LYS A 296 -19.80 5.64 -8.68
C LYS A 296 -19.35 6.17 -10.04
N GLU A 297 -18.89 7.42 -10.12
CA GLU A 297 -18.38 8.01 -11.35
C GLU A 297 -17.08 7.35 -11.88
N VAL A 298 -16.35 6.65 -11.01
CA VAL A 298 -15.11 5.96 -11.34
C VAL A 298 -15.39 4.54 -11.80
N HIS A 299 -16.11 3.75 -11.00
CA HIS A 299 -16.40 2.35 -11.35
C HIS A 299 -17.55 2.21 -12.36
N ARG A 300 -18.43 3.21 -12.50
CA ARG A 300 -19.52 3.28 -13.49
C ARG A 300 -20.46 2.08 -13.42
N ASP A 301 -20.95 1.78 -12.22
CA ASP A 301 -21.82 0.64 -11.91
C ASP A 301 -21.20 -0.76 -12.20
N ARG A 302 -19.93 -0.84 -12.64
CA ARG A 302 -19.20 -2.10 -12.70
C ARG A 302 -18.96 -2.62 -11.29
N GLN A 303 -18.90 -3.94 -11.18
CA GLN A 303 -18.85 -4.67 -9.93
C GLN A 303 -17.51 -5.39 -9.77
N PHE A 304 -17.31 -5.93 -8.58
CA PHE A 304 -16.09 -6.62 -8.19
C PHE A 304 -16.42 -8.07 -7.86
N ILE A 305 -15.52 -8.99 -8.21
CA ILE A 305 -15.61 -10.37 -7.71
C ILE A 305 -14.83 -10.47 -6.41
N ARG A 306 -15.44 -11.09 -5.40
CA ARG A 306 -14.81 -11.37 -4.12
C ARG A 306 -15.18 -12.76 -3.61
N PRO A 307 -14.32 -13.42 -2.83
CA PRO A 307 -14.65 -14.74 -2.31
C PRO A 307 -15.46 -14.71 -1.01
N GLU A 308 -15.96 -15.87 -0.59
CA GLU A 308 -16.46 -16.04 0.78
C GLU A 308 -15.31 -16.10 1.76
N VAL A 309 -14.35 -17.00 1.53
CA VAL A 309 -13.13 -17.17 2.33
C VAL A 309 -11.98 -16.45 1.63
N CYS A 310 -11.25 -15.59 2.34
CA CYS A 310 -10.18 -14.78 1.76
C CYS A 310 -9.02 -15.64 1.23
N ARG A 311 -8.42 -15.19 0.12
CA ARG A 311 -7.21 -15.80 -0.49
C ARG A 311 -5.96 -15.00 -0.16
N THR A 312 -6.13 -13.89 0.57
CA THR A 312 -5.08 -13.11 1.21
C THR A 312 -5.38 -12.93 2.69
N TYR A 313 -4.34 -12.79 3.51
CA TYR A 313 -4.43 -12.42 4.92
C TYR A 313 -3.51 -11.23 5.16
N ASN A 314 -4.05 -10.15 5.72
CA ASN A 314 -3.27 -8.97 6.06
C ASN A 314 -2.72 -9.11 7.49
N PHE A 315 -1.41 -9.05 7.64
CA PHE A 315 -0.72 -9.11 8.94
C PHE A 315 -0.12 -7.77 9.37
N GLY A 316 -0.42 -6.69 8.63
CA GLY A 316 0.12 -5.35 8.82
C GLY A 316 -0.52 -4.59 9.97
N GLU A 317 -0.12 -4.92 11.21
CA GLU A 317 -0.59 -4.22 12.41
C GLU A 317 -0.16 -2.75 12.44
N HIS A 318 1.01 -2.44 11.88
CA HIS A 318 1.56 -1.08 11.79
C HIS A 318 1.67 -0.64 10.34
N GLY A 319 1.03 0.48 10.01
CA GLY A 319 0.99 1.07 8.68
C GLY A 319 0.53 2.53 8.69
N SER A 320 0.27 3.10 7.51
CA SER A 320 -0.10 4.51 7.35
C SER A 320 -1.43 4.91 8.01
N SER A 321 -2.29 3.93 8.30
CA SER A 321 -3.55 4.09 9.03
C SER A 321 -3.43 3.90 10.55
N MET A 322 -2.22 3.73 11.09
CA MET A 322 -1.97 3.48 12.52
C MET A 322 -2.70 2.25 13.07
N GLY A 323 -2.92 1.23 12.22
CA GLY A 323 -3.60 -0.02 12.63
C GLY A 323 -5.12 0.12 12.79
N GLN A 324 -5.72 1.19 12.26
CA GLN A 324 -7.17 1.37 12.26
C GLN A 324 -7.85 0.12 11.68
N PHE A 325 -8.81 -0.44 12.44
CA PHE A 325 -9.55 -1.66 12.12
C PHE A 325 -8.78 -3.00 12.20
N PHE A 326 -7.47 -3.00 12.45
CA PHE A 326 -6.67 -4.22 12.42
C PHE A 326 -7.15 -5.26 13.44
N ASP A 327 -7.17 -4.91 14.73
CA ASP A 327 -7.54 -5.86 15.79
C ASP A 327 -9.00 -6.32 15.70
N GLN A 328 -9.91 -5.39 15.38
CA GLN A 328 -11.34 -5.69 15.35
C GLN A 328 -11.74 -6.49 14.11
N TYR A 329 -11.21 -6.14 12.94
CA TYR A 329 -11.75 -6.63 11.67
C TYR A 329 -10.75 -7.42 10.82
N LEU A 330 -9.47 -7.01 10.72
CA LEU A 330 -8.50 -7.64 9.80
C LEU A 330 -7.84 -8.89 10.42
N LYS A 331 -7.39 -8.81 11.66
CA LYS A 331 -6.76 -9.91 12.41
C LYS A 331 -7.62 -11.19 12.50
N PRO A 332 -8.95 -11.14 12.68
CA PRO A 332 -9.78 -12.34 12.72
C PRO A 332 -10.14 -12.93 11.33
N ILE A 333 -9.69 -12.34 10.23
CA ILE A 333 -9.96 -12.84 8.87
C ILE A 333 -9.44 -14.26 8.69
N LYS A 334 -10.24 -15.11 8.05
CA LYS A 334 -9.85 -16.47 7.70
C LYS A 334 -9.11 -16.48 6.36
N LEU A 335 -7.83 -16.84 6.40
CA LEU A 335 -7.11 -17.28 5.19
C LEU A 335 -7.60 -18.66 4.78
N ASN A 336 -7.90 -18.83 3.49
CA ASN A 336 -8.21 -20.15 2.95
C ASN A 336 -7.00 -21.08 3.06
N ASP A 337 -7.23 -22.28 3.59
CA ASP A 337 -6.25 -23.35 3.76
C ASP A 337 -6.57 -24.59 2.92
N ALA A 338 -7.71 -24.60 2.21
CA ALA A 338 -8.10 -25.66 1.30
C ALA A 338 -7.57 -25.40 -0.12
N HIS A 339 -7.07 -26.45 -0.78
CA HIS A 339 -6.79 -26.39 -2.22
C HIS A 339 -8.09 -26.59 -3.02
N ILE A 340 -8.30 -25.76 -4.04
CA ILE A 340 -9.49 -25.75 -4.89
C ILE A 340 -9.02 -25.78 -6.35
N ASP A 341 -9.44 -26.81 -7.10
CA ASP A 341 -9.24 -26.85 -8.54
C ASP A 341 -10.28 -25.97 -9.24
N TRP A 342 -9.97 -24.68 -9.37
CA TRP A 342 -10.85 -23.69 -9.99
C TRP A 342 -11.12 -23.95 -11.47
N ASN A 343 -10.34 -24.79 -12.17
CA ASN A 343 -10.64 -25.15 -13.55
C ASN A 343 -11.80 -26.15 -13.65
N SER A 344 -12.10 -26.88 -12.56
CA SER A 344 -13.22 -27.80 -12.47
C SER A 344 -14.53 -27.14 -12.02
N GLU A 345 -14.46 -25.94 -11.44
CA GLU A 345 -15.63 -25.22 -10.91
C GLU A 345 -16.37 -24.43 -11.99
N ASP A 346 -17.71 -24.46 -11.98
CA ASP A 346 -18.52 -23.62 -12.87
C ASP A 346 -18.66 -22.21 -12.30
N LEU A 347 -17.90 -21.26 -12.87
CA LEU A 347 -18.00 -19.84 -12.53
C LEU A 347 -19.02 -19.07 -13.38
N SER A 348 -19.79 -19.74 -14.24
CA SER A 348 -20.74 -19.07 -15.14
C SER A 348 -21.85 -18.35 -14.38
N TYR A 349 -22.16 -18.78 -13.15
CA TYR A 349 -23.14 -18.12 -12.29
C TYR A 349 -22.73 -16.71 -11.86
N LEU A 350 -21.47 -16.32 -12.03
CA LEU A 350 -20.96 -14.97 -11.71
C LEU A 350 -21.18 -13.96 -12.84
N LYS A 351 -21.64 -14.38 -14.02
CA LYS A 351 -22.06 -13.44 -15.07
C LYS A 351 -23.24 -12.61 -14.56
N GLU A 352 -23.24 -11.32 -14.87
CA GLU A 352 -24.18 -10.32 -14.31
C GLU A 352 -25.63 -10.82 -14.17
N ASP A 353 -26.30 -11.18 -15.27
CA ASP A 353 -27.70 -11.63 -15.27
C ASP A 353 -27.93 -12.91 -14.46
N LYS A 354 -26.98 -13.85 -14.56
CA LYS A 354 -27.07 -15.14 -13.86
C LYS A 354 -26.89 -14.94 -12.35
N PHE A 355 -25.95 -14.08 -11.96
CA PHE A 355 -25.71 -13.78 -10.56
C PHE A 355 -26.91 -13.04 -9.96
N LEU A 356 -27.43 -12.03 -10.65
CA LEU A 356 -28.61 -11.29 -10.24
C LEU A 356 -29.78 -12.24 -9.96
N THR A 357 -30.09 -13.12 -10.91
CA THR A 357 -31.19 -14.09 -10.80
C THR A 357 -30.95 -15.09 -9.66
N LYS A 358 -29.75 -15.67 -9.57
CA LYS A 358 -29.42 -16.67 -8.53
C LYS A 358 -29.46 -16.04 -7.14
N PHE A 359 -28.81 -14.90 -6.98
CA PHE A 359 -28.70 -14.21 -5.70
C PHE A 359 -30.06 -13.66 -5.25
N GLY A 360 -30.88 -13.13 -6.16
CA GLY A 360 -32.26 -12.74 -5.89
C GLY A 360 -33.10 -13.91 -5.36
N LYS A 361 -33.02 -15.10 -5.99
CA LYS A 361 -33.69 -16.31 -5.49
C LYS A 361 -33.21 -16.73 -4.11
N ASP A 362 -31.91 -16.69 -3.85
CA ASP A 362 -31.33 -17.00 -2.54
C ASP A 362 -31.90 -16.04 -1.47
N VAL A 363 -31.89 -14.72 -1.73
CA VAL A 363 -32.44 -13.70 -0.82
C VAL A 363 -33.96 -13.85 -0.66
N ALA A 364 -34.69 -14.19 -1.72
CA ALA A 364 -36.14 -14.41 -1.67
C ALA A 364 -36.52 -15.62 -0.80
N SER A 365 -35.69 -16.67 -0.84
CA SER A 365 -35.91 -17.91 -0.08
C SER A 365 -35.60 -17.79 1.42
N ALA A 366 -34.84 -16.76 1.81
CA ALA A 366 -34.47 -16.54 3.20
C ALA A 366 -35.68 -16.09 4.04
N THR A 367 -35.77 -16.61 5.27
CA THR A 367 -36.87 -16.29 6.19
C THR A 367 -36.77 -14.83 6.63
N PRO A 368 -37.78 -13.99 6.36
CA PRO A 368 -37.78 -12.60 6.82
C PRO A 368 -37.91 -12.55 8.34
N VAL A 369 -37.05 -11.77 8.99
CA VAL A 369 -37.16 -11.46 10.41
C VAL A 369 -37.29 -9.95 10.60
N HIS A 370 -38.26 -9.57 11.43
CA HIS A 370 -38.64 -8.17 11.66
C HIS A 370 -38.89 -7.93 13.16
N GLY A 371 -38.97 -6.66 13.54
CA GLY A 371 -39.25 -6.20 14.89
C GLY A 371 -37.99 -5.94 15.73
N SER A 372 -38.18 -5.42 16.94
CA SER A 372 -37.09 -5.09 17.86
C SER A 372 -36.27 -6.30 18.30
N ASP A 373 -36.83 -7.51 18.19
CA ASP A 373 -36.19 -8.78 18.49
C ASP A 373 -35.66 -9.52 17.24
N ALA A 374 -35.60 -8.86 16.08
CA ALA A 374 -35.15 -9.47 14.82
C ALA A 374 -33.78 -10.16 14.93
N LEU A 375 -32.86 -9.60 15.71
CA LEU A 375 -31.55 -10.19 15.98
C LEU A 375 -31.63 -11.43 16.85
N LEU A 376 -32.46 -11.43 17.89
CA LEU A 376 -32.67 -12.60 18.74
C LEU A 376 -33.29 -13.74 17.93
N LYS A 377 -34.30 -13.42 17.10
CA LYS A 377 -34.89 -14.37 16.14
C LYS A 377 -33.82 -14.88 15.18
N ALA A 378 -33.01 -13.99 14.61
CA ALA A 378 -31.90 -14.35 13.76
C ALA A 378 -30.85 -15.19 14.49
N HIS A 379 -30.63 -15.09 15.79
CA HIS A 379 -29.69 -15.97 16.47
C HIS A 379 -30.24 -17.37 16.73
N ASN A 380 -31.56 -17.50 16.88
CA ASN A 380 -32.23 -18.73 17.31
C ASN A 380 -32.74 -19.62 16.16
N LEU A 381 -32.93 -19.06 14.96
CA LEU A 381 -33.35 -19.83 13.80
C LEU A 381 -32.18 -20.64 13.22
N ASP A 382 -32.44 -21.84 12.70
CA ASP A 382 -31.44 -22.66 11.97
C ASP A 382 -31.73 -22.68 10.46
N VAL A 383 -32.06 -21.52 9.91
CA VAL A 383 -32.37 -21.30 8.48
C VAL A 383 -31.73 -20.01 8.00
N ASP A 384 -31.57 -19.87 6.68
CA ASP A 384 -31.16 -18.60 6.08
C ASP A 384 -32.18 -17.52 6.42
N VAL A 385 -31.71 -16.35 6.88
CA VAL A 385 -32.56 -15.25 7.33
C VAL A 385 -32.23 -13.96 6.59
N ARG A 386 -33.26 -13.14 6.35
CA ARG A 386 -33.10 -11.78 5.84
C ARG A 386 -33.63 -10.76 6.84
N ILE A 387 -32.81 -9.77 7.16
CA ILE A 387 -33.11 -8.64 8.04
C ILE A 387 -33.09 -7.39 7.16
N GLN A 388 -34.21 -6.69 7.10
CA GLN A 388 -34.26 -5.41 6.40
C GLN A 388 -33.66 -4.31 7.28
N TYR A 389 -32.84 -3.43 6.70
CA TYR A 389 -32.40 -2.19 7.33
C TYR A 389 -32.99 -0.99 6.59
N ASP A 390 -33.30 0.07 7.32
CA ASP A 390 -34.04 1.21 6.76
C ASP A 390 -33.12 2.30 6.17
N ASN A 391 -31.94 2.47 6.75
CA ASN A 391 -30.96 3.50 6.37
C ASN A 391 -29.58 3.13 6.89
N GLN A 392 -28.58 3.99 6.63
CA GLN A 392 -27.20 3.78 7.06
C GLN A 392 -27.06 3.60 8.57
N GLY A 393 -27.71 4.44 9.40
CA GLY A 393 -27.61 4.33 10.86
C GLY A 393 -28.22 3.03 11.39
N ASP A 394 -29.30 2.55 10.77
CA ASP A 394 -29.89 1.26 11.13
C ASP A 394 -29.01 0.08 10.72
N PHE A 395 -28.41 0.13 9.52
CA PHE A 395 -27.40 -0.84 9.11
C PHE A 395 -26.22 -0.89 10.08
N GLU A 396 -25.63 0.25 10.43
CA GLU A 396 -24.48 0.34 11.33
C GLU A 396 -24.82 -0.29 12.69
N ARG A 397 -26.01 -0.03 13.22
CA ARG A 397 -26.52 -0.64 14.45
C ARG A 397 -26.61 -2.17 14.33
N ILE A 398 -27.21 -2.69 13.25
CA ILE A 398 -27.37 -4.15 13.04
C ILE A 398 -26.00 -4.82 12.82
N ALA A 399 -25.15 -4.21 11.98
CA ALA A 399 -23.80 -4.66 11.68
C ALA A 399 -22.94 -4.79 12.94
N ARG A 400 -22.97 -3.77 13.81
CA ARG A 400 -22.29 -3.78 15.12
C ARG A 400 -22.72 -4.94 16.00
N GLN A 401 -24.02 -5.25 16.02
CA GLN A 401 -24.56 -6.32 16.85
C GLN A 401 -24.15 -7.71 16.36
N PHE A 402 -23.91 -7.87 15.05
CA PHE A 402 -23.28 -9.08 14.52
C PHE A 402 -21.76 -9.09 14.67
N GLY A 403 -21.12 -7.91 14.70
CA GLY A 403 -19.67 -7.76 14.68
C GLY A 403 -19.07 -7.82 13.27
N ILE A 404 -19.85 -7.48 12.24
CA ILE A 404 -19.37 -7.26 10.86
C ILE A 404 -19.02 -5.79 10.64
N PHE A 405 -18.40 -5.44 9.52
CA PHE A 405 -18.07 -4.05 9.22
C PHE A 405 -19.31 -3.15 9.19
N GLU A 406 -19.22 -2.03 9.92
CA GLU A 406 -20.25 -1.00 9.96
C GLU A 406 -20.13 0.00 8.81
N GLU A 407 -18.93 0.15 8.23
CA GLU A 407 -18.59 1.24 7.32
C GLU A 407 -19.26 1.17 5.94
N TRP A 408 -19.49 2.37 5.40
CA TRP A 408 -19.97 2.64 4.05
C TRP A 408 -18.95 3.48 3.29
N LYS A 409 -18.89 3.31 1.97
CA LYS A 409 -18.19 4.22 1.06
C LYS A 409 -19.10 4.52 -0.12
N ASP A 410 -19.25 5.79 -0.44
CA ASP A 410 -20.14 6.28 -1.50
C ASP A 410 -21.56 5.67 -1.47
N GLY A 411 -22.15 5.56 -0.27
CA GLY A 411 -23.48 4.98 -0.10
C GLY A 411 -23.54 3.46 -0.28
N VAL A 412 -22.41 2.76 -0.29
CA VAL A 412 -22.33 1.30 -0.41
C VAL A 412 -21.71 0.68 0.85
N PRO A 413 -22.41 -0.24 1.55
CA PRO A 413 -21.81 -1.00 2.65
C PRO A 413 -20.75 -1.98 2.17
N ARG A 414 -19.76 -2.29 3.02
CA ARG A 414 -18.72 -3.27 2.70
C ARG A 414 -19.30 -4.64 2.29
N ALA A 415 -18.73 -5.23 1.24
CA ALA A 415 -19.13 -6.50 0.62
C ALA A 415 -20.57 -6.58 0.07
N ALA A 416 -21.29 -5.44 -0.03
CA ALA A 416 -22.68 -5.42 -0.49
C ALA A 416 -22.82 -5.66 -1.99
N TYR A 417 -23.94 -6.28 -2.39
CA TYR A 417 -24.42 -6.34 -3.77
C TYR A 417 -25.88 -5.89 -3.81
N LYS A 418 -26.18 -4.83 -4.56
CA LYS A 418 -27.50 -4.20 -4.65
C LYS A 418 -28.08 -3.87 -3.27
N GLY A 419 -27.24 -3.36 -2.37
CA GLY A 419 -27.60 -3.06 -0.98
C GLY A 419 -27.80 -4.28 -0.07
N VAL A 420 -27.42 -5.49 -0.51
CA VAL A 420 -27.48 -6.68 0.33
C VAL A 420 -26.09 -7.10 0.80
N VAL A 421 -25.89 -7.15 2.11
CA VAL A 421 -24.69 -7.73 2.73
C VAL A 421 -24.99 -9.16 3.16
N VAL A 422 -24.21 -10.12 2.65
CA VAL A 422 -24.35 -11.55 2.98
C VAL A 422 -23.12 -12.05 3.72
N PHE A 423 -23.35 -12.79 4.80
CA PHE A 423 -22.32 -13.47 5.58
C PHE A 423 -22.87 -14.75 6.21
N ARG A 424 -22.00 -15.68 6.60
CA ARG A 424 -22.41 -16.88 7.34
C ARG A 424 -22.59 -16.57 8.82
N TYR A 425 -23.29 -17.44 9.54
CA TYR A 425 -23.43 -17.32 10.98
C TYR A 425 -22.76 -18.50 11.71
N LYS A 426 -21.87 -18.19 12.66
CA LYS A 426 -21.15 -19.18 13.50
C LYS A 426 -20.43 -20.27 12.70
N SER A 427 -19.76 -19.90 11.60
CA SER A 427 -19.03 -20.83 10.72
C SER A 427 -19.88 -22.01 10.25
N SER A 428 -21.17 -21.77 9.99
CA SER A 428 -22.12 -22.78 9.50
C SER A 428 -22.57 -22.48 8.08
N ARG A 429 -23.32 -23.41 7.47
CA ARG A 429 -23.95 -23.19 6.15
C ARG A 429 -24.98 -22.07 6.15
N ARG A 430 -25.45 -21.67 7.32
CA ARG A 430 -26.49 -20.67 7.49
C ARG A 430 -26.02 -19.27 7.07
N ARG A 431 -26.84 -18.58 6.28
CA ARG A 431 -26.60 -17.22 5.79
C ARG A 431 -27.49 -16.20 6.48
N ILE A 432 -26.93 -15.03 6.71
CA ILE A 432 -27.64 -13.82 7.12
C ILE A 432 -27.52 -12.82 5.98
N TYR A 433 -28.66 -12.28 5.56
CA TYR A 433 -28.76 -11.23 4.57
C TYR A 433 -29.23 -9.95 5.27
N LEU A 434 -28.40 -8.91 5.27
CA LEU A 434 -28.86 -7.57 5.60
C LEU A 434 -29.31 -6.91 4.31
N VAL A 435 -30.58 -6.55 4.21
CA VAL A 435 -31.23 -6.16 2.96
C VAL A 435 -31.62 -4.69 3.04
N GLY A 436 -31.13 -3.88 2.11
CA GLY A 436 -31.46 -2.47 2.03
C GLY A 436 -32.89 -2.20 1.52
N PRO A 437 -33.37 -0.95 1.65
CA PRO A 437 -34.76 -0.59 1.35
C PRO A 437 -35.22 -0.95 -0.08
N ASP A 438 -34.37 -0.69 -1.08
CA ASP A 438 -34.70 -0.92 -2.48
C ASP A 438 -34.15 -2.26 -3.02
N SER A 439 -33.45 -3.02 -2.17
CA SER A 439 -32.69 -4.20 -2.59
C SER A 439 -33.56 -5.30 -3.19
N LEU A 440 -34.73 -5.58 -2.60
CA LEU A 440 -35.62 -6.63 -3.12
C LEU A 440 -36.11 -6.29 -4.54
N GLY A 441 -36.50 -5.04 -4.76
CA GLY A 441 -36.90 -4.56 -6.10
C GLY A 441 -35.75 -4.63 -7.10
N GLN A 442 -34.53 -4.24 -6.70
CA GLN A 442 -33.33 -4.35 -7.54
C GLN A 442 -32.98 -5.81 -7.89
N LEU A 443 -33.33 -6.76 -7.03
CA LEU A 443 -33.13 -8.20 -7.23
C LEU A 443 -34.29 -8.89 -7.95
N GLY A 444 -35.38 -8.17 -8.25
CA GLY A 444 -36.59 -8.74 -8.88
C GLY A 444 -37.36 -9.70 -7.96
N VAL A 445 -37.35 -9.45 -6.64
CA VAL A 445 -37.99 -10.26 -5.59
C VAL A 445 -39.30 -9.66 -5.14
#